data_AF-A0A9E3CJM2-F1
#
_entry.id   AF-A0A9E3CJM2-F1
#
_cell.length_a   1.000
_cell.length_b   1.000
_cell.length_c   1.000
_cell.angle_alpha   90.00
_cell.angle_beta   90.00
_cell.angle_gamma   90.00
#
_symmetry.space_group_name_H-M   'P 1'
#
loop_
_entity.id
_entity.type
_entity.pdbx_description
1 polymer ?
#
loop_
_entity_poly.entity_id
_entity_poly.type
_entity_poly.pdbx_seq_one_letter_code
_entity_poly.pdbx_strand_id
1 'polypeptide(L)'
;MRLRAQGLLVTLSVIAGLLAAFVLLGAVAPQPGGARAVEVVVGLAIAAAGVRLARCELRLEPDRVTIRNVLSTDEFRRADVLGLAIQPTARGRYRRIAVVLADDRVVAAPWTIGRIDDPDWANRAAWAAYGFGPTQNAVADRLGAAGRLDRIEQLPVATPDPGLTPATVSAVQEPAAARWLGWEIVFVIAAFALPAVAGAVTLLAQHIGGVSDLDEFDLPLVHHAGVSLFLLLLGYSTTATIVPIALLLLARTGQPPASLGLTRRGFGRDTANALGIYAAIWAANLALVLAFGWLINNKHLTNTATNTHVPAYYIVYAIFLSATTAINEEVLVNGYFLTRLSQRGWSPRRAFWLSLAVRTSYHAYYGVGLILTVPLGYLVTRSFQKHQRLNRAIVVHFVNDAVLLTIAVLTS
;
A
#
# COMPACT_ATOMS: atom_id res chain seq x y z
N MET A 1 -26.76 -22.01 -1.90
CA MET A 1 -25.29 -21.88 -2.01
C MET A 1 -24.85 -20.47 -1.64
N ARG A 2 -23.70 -20.30 -0.96
CA ARG A 2 -23.14 -18.98 -0.60
C ARG A 2 -21.73 -18.83 -1.17
N LEU A 3 -21.48 -17.71 -1.83
CA LEU A 3 -20.17 -17.29 -2.32
C LEU A 3 -19.78 -16.00 -1.58
N ARG A 4 -18.84 -16.10 -0.64
CA ARG A 4 -18.38 -14.95 0.16
C ARG A 4 -17.30 -14.17 -0.57
N ALA A 5 -17.16 -12.90 -0.22
CA ALA A 5 -15.97 -12.15 -0.57
C ALA A 5 -14.70 -12.84 -0.04
N GLN A 6 -13.67 -12.93 -0.87
CA GLN A 6 -12.35 -13.44 -0.49
C GLN A 6 -11.28 -12.35 -0.66
N GLY A 7 -10.17 -12.49 0.09
CA GLY A 7 -9.02 -11.59 -0.03
C GLY A 7 -9.26 -10.23 0.63
N LEU A 8 -9.28 -9.16 -0.19
CA LEU A 8 -9.19 -7.77 0.26
C LEU A 8 -10.27 -7.38 1.29
N LEU A 9 -11.52 -7.76 1.09
CA LEU A 9 -12.60 -7.41 2.02
C LEU A 9 -12.50 -8.11 3.37
N VAL A 10 -12.02 -9.36 3.38
CA VAL A 10 -11.74 -10.07 4.63
C VAL A 10 -10.64 -9.32 5.39
N THR A 11 -9.56 -8.95 4.70
CA THR A 11 -8.48 -8.13 5.28
C THR A 11 -9.00 -6.79 5.81
N LEU A 12 -9.80 -6.05 5.03
CA LEU A 12 -10.38 -4.78 5.46
C LEU A 12 -11.33 -4.93 6.64
N SER A 13 -12.12 -6.02 6.71
CA SER A 13 -12.99 -6.30 7.85
C SER A 13 -12.21 -6.61 9.12
N VAL A 14 -11.09 -7.32 9.03
CA VAL A 14 -10.19 -7.59 10.16
C VAL A 14 -9.53 -6.31 10.63
N ILE A 15 -9.04 -5.48 9.70
CA ILE A 15 -8.47 -4.16 10.03
C ILE A 15 -9.51 -3.29 10.74
N ALA A 16 -10.73 -3.20 10.23
CA ALA A 16 -11.82 -2.47 10.87
C ALA A 16 -12.10 -3.01 12.29
N GLY A 17 -12.12 -4.34 12.48
CA GLY A 17 -12.29 -4.95 13.80
C GLY A 17 -11.17 -4.58 14.79
N LEU A 18 -9.90 -4.59 14.34
CA LEU A 18 -8.77 -4.17 15.16
C LEU A 18 -8.85 -2.69 15.52
N LEU A 19 -9.15 -1.82 14.54
CA LEU A 19 -9.32 -0.38 14.77
C LEU A 19 -10.44 -0.11 15.78
N ALA A 20 -11.58 -0.78 15.65
CA ALA A 20 -12.67 -0.67 16.60
C ALA A 20 -12.25 -1.09 18.01
N ALA A 21 -11.50 -2.19 18.14
CA ALA A 21 -10.97 -2.63 19.43
C ALA A 21 -10.05 -1.57 20.07
N PHE A 22 -9.16 -0.96 19.30
CA PHE A 22 -8.27 0.10 19.80
C PHE A 22 -9.03 1.36 20.24
N VAL A 23 -10.01 1.80 19.46
CA VAL A 23 -10.87 2.94 19.86
C VAL A 23 -11.62 2.62 21.15
N LEU A 24 -12.16 1.40 21.28
CA LEU A 24 -12.89 0.96 22.47
C LEU A 24 -11.99 0.77 23.70
N LEU A 25 -10.74 0.36 23.52
CA LEU A 25 -9.75 0.32 24.61
C LEU A 25 -9.46 1.72 25.17
N GLY A 26 -9.47 2.74 24.31
CA GLY A 26 -9.42 4.16 24.73
C GLY A 26 -10.54 4.52 25.72
N ALA A 27 -11.75 3.97 25.52
CA ALA A 27 -12.90 4.22 26.40
C ALA A 27 -12.77 3.61 27.80
N VAL A 28 -11.91 2.61 27.95
CA VAL A 28 -11.65 1.92 29.23
C VAL A 28 -10.47 2.57 29.96
N ALA A 29 -9.61 3.31 29.26
CA ALA A 29 -8.49 4.02 29.87
C ALA A 29 -9.01 5.16 30.80
N PRO A 30 -8.32 5.44 31.94
CA PRO A 30 -8.66 6.57 32.79
C PRO A 30 -8.51 7.89 32.00
N GLN A 31 -9.60 8.62 31.79
CA GLN A 31 -9.63 9.90 31.07
C GLN A 31 -10.30 10.97 31.95
N PRO A 32 -9.71 12.17 32.10
CA PRO A 32 -10.39 13.29 32.74
C PRO A 32 -11.53 13.79 31.83
N GLY A 33 -12.76 13.93 32.36
CA GLY A 33 -13.86 14.61 31.66
C GLY A 33 -14.92 13.75 30.96
N GLY A 34 -14.98 12.44 31.17
CA GLY A 34 -16.14 11.62 30.76
C GLY A 34 -16.25 11.31 29.25
N ALA A 35 -15.15 11.46 28.51
CA ALA A 35 -14.97 11.26 27.06
C ALA A 35 -15.36 9.89 26.45
N ARG A 36 -15.95 8.98 27.24
CA ARG A 36 -16.21 7.57 26.90
C ARG A 36 -17.29 7.38 25.83
N ALA A 37 -18.29 8.26 25.79
CA ALA A 37 -19.43 8.10 24.88
C ALA A 37 -19.01 8.20 23.41
N VAL A 38 -18.11 9.12 23.08
CA VAL A 38 -17.62 9.34 21.71
C VAL A 38 -16.82 8.14 21.22
N GLU A 39 -15.89 7.62 22.05
CA GLU A 39 -15.09 6.44 21.72
C GLU A 39 -15.98 5.20 21.53
N VAL A 40 -17.00 5.02 22.37
CA VAL A 40 -17.96 3.92 22.20
C VAL A 40 -18.74 4.04 20.89
N VAL A 41 -19.28 5.22 20.58
CA VAL A 41 -20.04 5.44 19.34
C VAL A 41 -19.16 5.22 18.10
N VAL A 42 -17.95 5.79 18.08
CA VAL A 42 -17.01 5.65 16.95
C VAL A 42 -16.55 4.19 16.82
N GLY A 43 -16.17 3.55 17.93
CA GLY A 43 -15.76 2.14 17.94
C GLY A 43 -16.86 1.21 17.42
N LEU A 44 -18.11 1.42 17.84
CA LEU A 44 -19.26 0.66 17.34
C LEU A 44 -19.53 0.92 15.85
N ALA A 45 -19.38 2.15 15.38
CA ALA A 45 -19.55 2.48 13.96
C ALA A 45 -18.48 1.78 13.09
N ILE A 46 -17.22 1.79 13.52
CA ILE A 46 -16.11 1.09 12.83
C ILE A 46 -16.36 -0.43 12.85
N ALA A 47 -16.78 -0.99 13.99
CA ALA A 47 -17.12 -2.40 14.10
C ALA A 47 -18.28 -2.79 13.17
N ALA A 48 -19.33 -1.97 13.11
CA ALA A 48 -20.47 -2.17 12.22
C ALA A 48 -20.05 -2.14 10.75
N ALA A 49 -19.18 -1.21 10.36
CA ALA A 49 -18.58 -1.17 9.02
C ALA A 49 -17.76 -2.44 8.73
N GLY A 50 -16.93 -2.88 9.66
CA GLY A 50 -16.18 -4.14 9.55
C GLY A 50 -17.08 -5.37 9.36
N VAL A 51 -18.16 -5.47 10.16
CA VAL A 51 -19.18 -6.52 10.00
C VAL A 51 -19.87 -6.42 8.64
N ARG A 52 -20.15 -5.22 8.15
CA ARG A 52 -20.76 -5.02 6.83
C ARG A 52 -19.83 -5.52 5.71
N LEU A 53 -18.54 -5.19 5.77
CA LEU A 53 -17.53 -5.68 4.83
C LEU A 53 -17.41 -7.21 4.87
N ALA A 54 -17.42 -7.81 6.05
CA ALA A 54 -17.38 -9.28 6.23
C ALA A 54 -18.63 -10.00 5.72
N ARG A 55 -19.76 -9.29 5.62
CA ARG A 55 -21.05 -9.82 5.13
C ARG A 55 -21.26 -9.61 3.62
N CYS A 56 -20.32 -9.01 2.91
CA CYS A 56 -20.37 -8.94 1.43
C CYS A 56 -20.33 -10.36 0.84
N GLU A 57 -21.40 -10.75 0.15
CA GLU A 57 -21.57 -12.10 -0.39
C GLU A 57 -22.56 -12.11 -1.56
N LEU A 58 -22.42 -13.10 -2.44
CA LEU A 58 -23.44 -13.53 -3.38
C LEU A 58 -24.09 -14.81 -2.81
N ARG A 59 -25.38 -14.75 -2.53
CA ARG A 59 -26.16 -15.88 -1.99
C ARG A 59 -27.19 -16.32 -3.03
N LEU A 60 -27.13 -17.61 -3.36
CA LEU A 60 -27.97 -18.26 -4.35
C LEU A 60 -28.87 -19.25 -3.61
N GLU A 61 -30.14 -18.95 -3.47
CA GLU A 61 -31.14 -19.80 -2.83
C GLU A 61 -32.11 -20.35 -3.88
N PRO A 62 -32.90 -21.38 -3.54
CA PRO A 62 -33.85 -21.98 -4.49
C PRO A 62 -34.88 -20.98 -5.04
N ASP A 63 -35.31 -20.03 -4.21
CA ASP A 63 -36.36 -19.04 -4.50
C ASP A 63 -35.79 -17.64 -4.85
N ARG A 64 -34.58 -17.32 -4.40
CA ARG A 64 -33.99 -15.98 -4.51
C ARG A 64 -32.49 -15.95 -4.77
N VAL A 65 -32.02 -14.85 -5.35
CA VAL A 65 -30.61 -14.48 -5.46
C VAL A 65 -30.39 -13.16 -4.75
N THR A 66 -29.47 -13.14 -3.80
CA THR A 66 -29.12 -11.94 -3.01
C THR A 66 -27.67 -11.55 -3.29
N ILE A 67 -27.46 -10.29 -3.68
CA ILE A 67 -26.15 -9.67 -3.78
C ILE A 67 -26.02 -8.68 -2.62
N ARG A 68 -25.19 -9.02 -1.63
CA ARG A 68 -24.84 -8.10 -0.54
C ARG A 68 -23.58 -7.34 -0.90
N ASN A 69 -23.74 -6.06 -1.17
CA ASN A 69 -22.67 -5.10 -1.34
C ASN A 69 -22.40 -4.32 -0.04
N VAL A 70 -21.34 -3.52 -0.05
CA VAL A 70 -20.97 -2.67 1.09
C VAL A 70 -22.14 -1.73 1.46
N LEU A 71 -22.72 -1.06 0.46
CA LEU A 71 -23.75 -0.04 0.67
C LEU A 71 -25.17 -0.50 0.31
N SER A 72 -25.32 -1.53 -0.52
CA SER A 72 -26.64 -2.01 -0.98
C SER A 72 -26.83 -3.50 -0.68
N THR A 73 -28.08 -3.93 -0.74
CA THR A 73 -28.43 -5.35 -0.81
C THR A 73 -29.49 -5.47 -1.89
N ASP A 74 -29.11 -6.14 -2.97
CA ASP A 74 -29.96 -6.34 -4.14
C ASP A 74 -30.52 -7.76 -4.07
N GLU A 75 -31.85 -7.88 -4.10
CA GLU A 75 -32.55 -9.16 -4.06
C GLU A 75 -33.36 -9.37 -5.33
N PHE A 76 -33.20 -10.54 -5.94
CA PHE A 76 -33.86 -10.94 -7.17
C PHE A 76 -34.58 -12.25 -6.93
N ARG A 77 -35.78 -12.42 -7.50
CA ARG A 77 -36.41 -13.74 -7.51
C ARG A 77 -35.61 -14.65 -8.42
N ARG A 78 -35.49 -15.93 -8.06
CA ARG A 78 -34.73 -16.89 -8.86
C ARG A 78 -35.24 -16.98 -10.30
N ALA A 79 -36.55 -16.86 -10.51
CA ALA A 79 -37.19 -16.88 -11.82
C ALA A 79 -36.73 -15.76 -12.75
N ASP A 80 -36.30 -14.62 -12.19
CA ASP A 80 -35.88 -13.44 -12.95
C ASP A 80 -34.37 -13.48 -13.28
N VAL A 81 -33.66 -14.54 -12.89
CA VAL A 81 -32.22 -14.69 -13.09
C VAL A 81 -31.94 -15.68 -14.23
N LEU A 82 -31.38 -15.17 -15.32
CA LEU A 82 -30.97 -15.95 -16.49
C LEU A 82 -29.64 -16.68 -16.30
N GLY A 83 -28.79 -16.25 -15.36
CA GLY A 83 -27.51 -16.90 -15.13
C GLY A 83 -26.48 -16.08 -14.37
N LEU A 84 -25.28 -16.64 -14.27
CA LEU A 84 -24.11 -15.97 -13.75
C LEU A 84 -23.12 -15.72 -14.87
N ALA A 85 -22.69 -14.47 -15.02
CA ALA A 85 -21.57 -14.10 -15.88
C ALA A 85 -20.27 -14.12 -15.07
N ILE A 86 -19.23 -14.72 -15.65
CA ILE A 86 -17.91 -14.78 -15.03
C ILE A 86 -16.93 -13.99 -15.89
N GLN A 87 -16.46 -12.85 -15.38
CA GLN A 87 -15.55 -11.97 -16.09
C GLN A 87 -14.10 -12.20 -15.63
N PRO A 88 -13.14 -12.42 -16.55
CA PRO A 88 -11.72 -12.40 -16.22
C PRO A 88 -11.31 -11.05 -15.66
N THR A 89 -10.58 -11.03 -14.55
CA THR A 89 -9.95 -9.79 -14.08
C THR A 89 -8.60 -9.58 -14.79
N ALA A 90 -8.13 -8.33 -14.84
CA ALA A 90 -6.85 -7.95 -15.47
C ALA A 90 -5.61 -8.74 -15.00
N ARG A 91 -5.70 -9.47 -13.87
CA ARG A 91 -4.61 -10.31 -13.36
C ARG A 91 -4.66 -11.77 -13.82
N GLY A 92 -5.62 -12.16 -14.66
CA GLY A 92 -5.75 -13.52 -15.23
C GLY A 92 -6.00 -14.66 -14.22
N ARG A 93 -5.73 -14.45 -12.92
CA ARG A 93 -5.85 -15.41 -11.82
C ARG A 93 -7.16 -15.30 -11.03
N TYR A 94 -7.96 -14.28 -11.29
CA TYR A 94 -9.20 -14.04 -10.57
C TYR A 94 -10.36 -13.82 -11.53
N ARG A 95 -11.54 -14.26 -11.11
CA ARG A 95 -12.79 -14.20 -11.85
C ARG A 95 -13.82 -13.41 -11.03
N ARG A 96 -14.41 -12.36 -11.63
CA ARG A 96 -15.54 -11.60 -11.07
C ARG A 96 -16.84 -12.25 -11.47
N ILE A 97 -17.82 -12.25 -10.57
CA ILE A 97 -19.15 -12.77 -10.85
C ILE A 97 -20.13 -11.61 -11.00
N ALA A 98 -21.03 -11.71 -11.97
CA ALA A 98 -22.21 -10.87 -12.12
C ALA A 98 -23.45 -11.74 -12.29
N VAL A 99 -24.60 -11.23 -11.86
CA VAL A 99 -25.90 -11.87 -12.07
C VAL A 99 -26.52 -11.27 -13.33
N VAL A 100 -26.96 -12.13 -14.25
CA VAL A 100 -27.67 -11.73 -15.47
C VAL A 100 -29.16 -11.94 -15.24
N LEU A 101 -29.93 -10.87 -15.41
CA LEU A 101 -31.38 -10.86 -15.21
C LEU A 101 -32.12 -11.09 -16.53
N ALA A 102 -33.38 -11.50 -16.44
CA ALA A 102 -34.27 -11.73 -17.60
C ALA A 102 -34.58 -10.47 -18.41
N ASP A 103 -34.34 -9.30 -17.83
CA ASP A 103 -34.46 -7.98 -18.48
C ASP A 103 -33.13 -7.50 -19.10
N ASP A 104 -32.19 -8.42 -19.35
CA ASP A 104 -30.84 -8.18 -19.89
C ASP A 104 -29.90 -7.33 -19.02
N ARG A 105 -30.31 -6.94 -17.79
CA ARG A 105 -29.40 -6.24 -16.88
C ARG A 105 -28.33 -7.19 -16.33
N VAL A 106 -27.11 -6.68 -16.25
CA VAL A 106 -25.97 -7.36 -15.62
C VAL A 106 -25.62 -6.66 -14.33
N VAL A 107 -25.97 -7.28 -13.20
CA VAL A 107 -25.71 -6.75 -11.86
C VAL A 107 -24.41 -7.34 -11.35
N ALA A 108 -23.37 -6.51 -11.29
CA ALA A 108 -22.08 -6.95 -10.79
C ALA A 108 -22.16 -7.32 -9.30
N ALA A 109 -21.51 -8.42 -8.92
CA ALA A 109 -21.16 -8.72 -7.54
C ALA A 109 -19.66 -8.44 -7.36
N PRO A 110 -19.22 -7.16 -7.39
CA PRO A 110 -17.81 -6.76 -7.53
C PRO A 110 -16.90 -7.31 -6.42
N TRP A 111 -17.51 -7.64 -5.29
CA TRP A 111 -16.88 -8.11 -4.08
C TRP A 111 -16.79 -9.64 -3.99
N THR A 112 -17.48 -10.37 -4.86
CA THR A 112 -17.38 -11.82 -4.99
C THR A 112 -16.33 -12.15 -6.03
N ILE A 113 -15.06 -12.15 -5.61
CA ILE A 113 -13.90 -12.47 -6.43
C ILE A 113 -13.26 -13.75 -5.88
N GLY A 114 -13.06 -14.76 -6.73
CA GLY A 114 -12.32 -15.97 -6.35
C GLY A 114 -11.09 -16.21 -7.21
N ARG A 115 -10.16 -16.99 -6.64
CA ARG A 115 -8.91 -17.40 -7.29
C ARG A 115 -9.15 -18.61 -8.18
N ILE A 116 -8.53 -18.66 -9.34
CA ILE A 116 -8.71 -19.75 -10.33
C ILE A 116 -8.24 -21.11 -9.81
N ASP A 117 -7.26 -21.12 -8.92
CA ASP A 117 -6.61 -22.29 -8.33
C ASP A 117 -7.17 -22.65 -6.94
N ASP A 118 -8.30 -22.07 -6.54
CA ASP A 118 -9.16 -22.62 -5.48
C ASP A 118 -10.18 -23.54 -6.16
N PRO A 119 -9.90 -24.87 -6.25
CA PRO A 119 -10.75 -25.81 -6.97
C PRO A 119 -12.16 -25.87 -6.37
N ASP A 120 -12.30 -25.67 -5.06
CA ASP A 120 -13.61 -25.66 -4.41
C ASP A 120 -14.41 -24.42 -4.81
N TRP A 121 -13.77 -23.26 -4.91
CA TRP A 121 -14.43 -22.06 -5.42
C TRP A 121 -14.80 -22.21 -6.90
N ALA A 122 -13.89 -22.71 -7.74
CA ALA A 122 -14.11 -22.89 -9.17
C ALA A 122 -15.24 -23.89 -9.45
N ASN A 123 -15.26 -25.02 -8.75
CA ASN A 123 -16.30 -26.04 -8.86
C ASN A 123 -17.67 -25.49 -8.42
N ARG A 124 -17.71 -24.76 -7.31
CA ARG A 124 -18.95 -24.13 -6.82
C ARG A 124 -19.47 -23.09 -7.81
N ALA A 125 -18.62 -22.19 -8.30
CA ALA A 125 -19.01 -21.17 -9.27
C ALA A 125 -19.46 -21.78 -10.61
N ALA A 126 -18.78 -22.83 -11.09
CA ALA A 126 -19.18 -23.56 -12.28
C ALA A 126 -20.53 -24.25 -12.08
N TRP A 127 -20.73 -24.97 -10.98
CA TRP A 127 -22.01 -25.62 -10.64
C TRP A 127 -23.16 -24.60 -10.55
N ALA A 128 -22.92 -23.45 -9.92
CA ALA A 128 -23.88 -22.36 -9.88
C ALA A 128 -24.16 -21.78 -11.29
N ALA A 129 -23.17 -21.67 -12.17
CA ALA A 129 -23.43 -21.23 -13.55
C ALA A 129 -24.32 -22.24 -14.31
N TYR A 130 -24.10 -23.55 -14.12
CA TYR A 130 -24.90 -24.61 -14.76
C TYR A 130 -26.33 -24.71 -14.21
N GLY A 131 -26.54 -24.47 -12.92
CA GLY A 131 -27.88 -24.45 -12.32
C GLY A 131 -28.65 -23.14 -12.57
N PHE A 132 -27.97 -22.12 -13.12
CA PHE A 132 -28.55 -20.78 -13.29
C PHE A 132 -28.63 -20.27 -14.74
N GLY A 133 -27.87 -20.81 -15.70
CA GLY A 133 -27.80 -20.38 -17.11
C GLY A 133 -28.71 -21.14 -18.10
N PRO A 134 -28.99 -20.59 -19.30
CA PRO A 134 -29.49 -21.40 -20.43
C PRO A 134 -28.46 -22.48 -20.81
N THR A 135 -28.95 -23.64 -21.24
CA THR A 135 -28.14 -24.82 -21.64
C THR A 135 -27.02 -24.44 -22.61
N GLN A 136 -25.85 -25.09 -22.46
CA GLN A 136 -24.55 -24.82 -23.13
C GLN A 136 -24.60 -24.34 -24.60
N ASN A 137 -25.59 -24.74 -25.38
CA ASN A 137 -25.72 -24.44 -26.81
C ASN A 137 -25.78 -22.92 -27.12
N ALA A 138 -26.46 -22.12 -26.30
CA ALA A 138 -26.61 -20.67 -26.57
C ALA A 138 -25.33 -19.84 -26.31
N VAL A 139 -24.45 -20.34 -25.43
CA VAL A 139 -23.17 -19.70 -25.09
C VAL A 139 -22.07 -20.16 -26.05
N ALA A 140 -22.15 -21.41 -26.52
CA ALA A 140 -21.26 -21.96 -27.55
C ALA A 140 -21.40 -21.21 -28.88
N ASP A 141 -22.62 -20.89 -29.32
CA ASP A 141 -22.86 -20.18 -30.59
C ASP A 141 -22.33 -18.73 -30.57
N ARG A 142 -22.39 -18.03 -29.42
CA ARG A 142 -21.85 -16.67 -29.28
C ARG A 142 -20.33 -16.63 -29.06
N LEU A 143 -19.74 -17.64 -28.46
CA LEU A 143 -18.29 -17.75 -28.29
C LEU A 143 -17.59 -18.25 -29.56
N GLY A 144 -18.25 -19.11 -30.35
CA GLY A 144 -17.80 -19.51 -31.68
C GLY A 144 -17.71 -18.33 -32.65
N ALA A 145 -18.67 -17.41 -32.59
CA ALA A 145 -18.66 -16.17 -33.39
C ALA A 145 -17.55 -15.17 -32.99
N ALA A 146 -16.92 -15.33 -31.81
CA ALA A 146 -15.87 -14.43 -31.32
C ALA A 146 -14.43 -14.90 -31.60
N GLY A 147 -14.23 -16.04 -32.27
CA GLY A 147 -12.98 -16.42 -32.94
C GLY A 147 -11.69 -16.34 -32.12
N ARG A 148 -11.66 -16.76 -30.83
CA ARG A 148 -10.43 -16.70 -30.00
C ARG A 148 -10.25 -17.85 -29.02
N LEU A 149 -10.17 -19.09 -29.51
CA LEU A 149 -9.59 -20.19 -28.71
C LEU A 149 -8.34 -20.85 -29.33
N ASP A 150 -7.97 -20.53 -30.57
CA ASP A 150 -6.87 -21.24 -31.26
C ASP A 150 -5.50 -20.53 -31.21
N ARG A 151 -5.24 -19.68 -30.22
CA ARG A 151 -3.89 -19.11 -30.00
C ARG A 151 -3.56 -18.98 -28.52
N ILE A 152 -3.46 -20.11 -27.83
CA ILE A 152 -2.68 -20.22 -26.58
C ILE A 152 -1.76 -21.43 -26.69
N GLU A 153 -0.94 -21.46 -27.73
CA GLU A 153 0.33 -22.17 -27.72
C GLU A 153 1.45 -21.12 -27.83
N GLN A 154 2.48 -21.32 -27.00
CA GLN A 154 3.69 -20.49 -26.82
C GLN A 154 3.57 -19.34 -25.82
N LEU A 155 3.53 -19.70 -24.53
CA LEU A 155 4.12 -18.86 -23.48
C LEU A 155 5.64 -19.12 -23.47
N PRO A 156 6.49 -18.09 -23.64
CA PRO A 156 7.92 -18.25 -23.40
C PRO A 156 8.14 -18.61 -21.93
N VAL A 157 8.74 -19.77 -21.69
CA VAL A 157 9.30 -20.15 -20.39
C VAL A 157 10.38 -19.14 -20.06
N ALA A 158 10.27 -18.48 -18.90
CA ALA A 158 11.28 -17.58 -18.38
C ALA A 158 12.60 -18.34 -18.18
N THR A 159 13.59 -18.01 -18.98
CA THR A 159 14.98 -18.45 -18.82
C THR A 159 15.54 -17.95 -17.48
N PRO A 160 16.40 -18.72 -16.78
CA PRO A 160 17.06 -18.25 -15.57
C PRO A 160 18.04 -17.09 -15.83
N ASP A 161 18.07 -16.19 -14.85
CA ASP A 161 18.90 -14.98 -14.63
C ASP A 161 20.32 -14.99 -15.22
N PRO A 162 20.73 -13.88 -15.86
CA PRO A 162 22.02 -13.30 -15.50
C PRO A 162 21.97 -11.76 -15.34
N GLY A 163 21.90 -11.27 -14.10
CA GLY A 163 22.39 -9.95 -13.69
C GLY A 163 21.40 -8.79 -13.86
N LEU A 164 20.68 -8.37 -12.81
CA LEU A 164 21.16 -7.44 -11.77
C LEU A 164 21.82 -6.15 -12.29
N THR A 165 21.05 -5.34 -13.02
CA THR A 165 21.12 -3.86 -13.05
C THR A 165 19.79 -3.30 -13.61
N PRO A 166 19.47 -2.00 -13.46
CA PRO A 166 18.39 -1.35 -14.23
C PRO A 166 18.57 -1.40 -15.77
N ALA A 167 19.63 -2.03 -16.27
CA ALA A 167 19.98 -2.12 -17.70
C ALA A 167 19.13 -3.11 -18.51
N THR A 168 18.29 -3.93 -17.85
CA THR A 168 17.27 -4.75 -18.55
C THR A 168 16.02 -3.95 -18.92
N VAL A 169 15.97 -2.67 -18.53
CA VAL A 169 14.88 -1.77 -18.89
C VAL A 169 15.32 -0.95 -20.10
N SER A 170 14.76 -1.29 -21.27
CA SER A 170 15.05 -0.58 -22.51
C SER A 170 14.60 0.88 -22.41
N ALA A 171 15.45 1.79 -22.89
CA ALA A 171 15.09 3.19 -23.01
C ALA A 171 13.93 3.36 -24.00
N VAL A 172 13.01 4.28 -23.69
CA VAL A 172 11.92 4.65 -24.59
C VAL A 172 12.50 5.43 -25.76
N GLN A 173 12.47 4.86 -26.96
CA GLN A 173 13.04 5.46 -28.16
C GLN A 173 12.10 6.50 -28.80
N GLU A 174 10.78 6.31 -28.68
CA GLU A 174 9.77 7.20 -29.24
C GLU A 174 9.74 8.57 -28.52
N PRO A 175 10.01 9.70 -29.20
CA PRO A 175 10.13 11.02 -28.56
C PRO A 175 8.86 11.46 -27.81
N ALA A 176 7.68 11.18 -28.38
CA ALA A 176 6.41 11.53 -27.75
C ALA A 176 6.20 10.74 -26.46
N ALA A 177 6.49 9.43 -26.48
CA ALA A 177 6.40 8.57 -25.31
C ALA A 177 7.43 8.96 -24.22
N ALA A 178 8.65 9.31 -24.62
CA ALA A 178 9.68 9.79 -23.69
C ALA A 178 9.30 11.11 -22.99
N ARG A 179 8.60 12.01 -23.69
CA ARG A 179 8.07 13.26 -23.11
C ARG A 179 6.98 12.99 -22.07
N TRP A 180 6.01 12.13 -22.40
CA TRP A 180 4.94 11.76 -21.47
C TRP A 180 5.45 11.00 -20.26
N LEU A 181 6.49 10.17 -20.43
CA LEU A 181 7.18 9.53 -19.32
C LEU A 181 7.83 10.55 -18.38
N GLY A 182 8.39 11.63 -18.92
CA GLY A 182 8.89 12.75 -18.11
C GLY A 182 7.80 13.37 -17.23
N TRP A 183 6.63 13.65 -17.80
CA TRP A 183 5.48 14.15 -17.05
C TRP A 183 4.93 13.15 -16.03
N GLU A 184 4.88 11.85 -16.38
CA GLU A 184 4.49 10.79 -15.45
C GLU A 184 5.41 10.78 -14.21
N ILE A 185 6.73 10.89 -14.42
CA ILE A 185 7.70 11.00 -13.33
C ILE A 185 7.40 12.23 -12.46
N VAL A 186 7.24 13.41 -13.09
CA VAL A 186 6.97 14.66 -12.36
C VAL A 186 5.69 14.55 -11.54
N PHE A 187 4.58 14.08 -12.12
CA PHE A 187 3.31 13.98 -11.42
C PHE A 187 3.32 12.94 -10.30
N VAL A 188 3.96 11.79 -10.51
CA VAL A 188 4.04 10.76 -9.46
C VAL A 188 4.94 11.22 -8.31
N ILE A 189 6.09 11.83 -8.59
CA ILE A 189 6.98 12.36 -7.54
C ILE A 189 6.33 13.56 -6.83
N ALA A 190 5.64 14.44 -7.55
CA ALA A 190 4.89 15.54 -6.95
C ALA A 190 3.77 15.01 -6.05
N ALA A 191 2.98 14.03 -6.50
CA ALA A 191 1.93 13.42 -5.70
C ALA A 191 2.47 12.70 -4.45
N PHE A 192 3.65 12.07 -4.56
CA PHE A 192 4.36 11.49 -3.43
C PHE A 192 4.83 12.55 -2.42
N ALA A 193 5.42 13.65 -2.90
CA ALA A 193 6.00 14.69 -2.04
C ALA A 193 4.96 15.67 -1.47
N LEU A 194 3.82 15.84 -2.13
CA LEU A 194 2.82 16.86 -1.79
C LEU A 194 2.31 16.79 -0.34
N PRO A 195 1.97 15.61 0.23
CA PRO A 195 1.55 15.54 1.63
C PRO A 195 2.62 16.04 2.60
N ALA A 196 3.88 15.67 2.38
CA ALA A 196 5.00 16.10 3.21
C ALA A 196 5.26 17.62 3.07
N VAL A 197 5.22 18.15 1.84
CA VAL A 197 5.39 19.58 1.59
C VAL A 197 4.25 20.40 2.21
N ALA A 198 2.99 19.96 2.06
CA ALA A 198 1.84 20.62 2.66
C ALA A 198 1.92 20.61 4.20
N GLY A 199 2.33 19.48 4.79
CA GLY A 199 2.60 19.36 6.22
C GLY A 199 3.68 20.35 6.68
N ALA A 200 4.82 20.38 5.98
CA ALA A 200 5.92 21.30 6.30
C ALA A 200 5.53 22.77 6.18
N VAL A 201 4.73 23.14 5.17
CA VAL A 201 4.21 24.51 5.02
C VAL A 201 3.26 24.88 6.16
N THR A 202 2.39 23.96 6.56
CA THR A 202 1.46 24.15 7.69
C THR A 202 2.23 24.34 8.99
N LEU A 203 3.23 23.49 9.21
CA LEU A 203 4.13 23.55 10.37
C LEU A 203 4.90 24.87 10.43
N LEU A 204 5.42 25.33 9.29
CA LEU A 204 6.09 26.62 9.19
C LEU A 204 5.14 27.78 9.54
N ALA A 205 3.90 27.74 9.04
CA ALA A 205 2.89 28.74 9.35
C ALA A 205 2.53 28.75 10.86
N GLN A 206 2.40 27.56 11.48
CA GLN A 206 2.18 27.42 12.92
C GLN A 206 3.37 27.97 13.73
N HIS A 207 4.60 27.70 13.28
CA HIS A 207 5.80 28.19 13.93
C HIS A 207 5.92 29.72 13.86
N ILE A 208 5.61 30.32 12.70
CA ILE A 208 5.49 31.78 12.56
C ILE A 208 4.39 32.34 13.49
N GLY A 209 3.32 31.56 13.71
CA GLY A 209 2.25 31.88 14.66
C GLY A 209 2.62 31.70 16.14
N GLY A 210 3.85 31.29 16.48
CA GLY A 210 4.34 31.17 17.84
C GLY A 210 4.29 29.76 18.45
N VAL A 211 3.95 28.72 17.66
CA VAL A 211 4.05 27.32 18.10
C VAL A 211 5.52 26.89 18.06
N SER A 212 6.14 26.69 19.22
CA SER A 212 7.57 26.35 19.31
C SER A 212 7.86 24.87 19.15
N ASP A 213 6.86 24.01 19.38
CA ASP A 213 7.07 22.57 19.57
C ASP A 213 6.56 21.77 18.37
N LEU A 214 7.32 20.73 18.03
CA LEU A 214 6.98 19.77 16.99
C LEU A 214 6.53 18.48 17.65
N ASP A 215 5.21 18.25 17.67
CA ASP A 215 4.64 16.98 18.10
C ASP A 215 4.33 16.14 16.86
N GLU A 216 5.12 15.08 16.65
CA GLU A 216 4.91 14.14 15.54
C GLU A 216 3.62 13.30 15.73
N PHE A 217 3.09 13.29 16.95
CA PHE A 217 1.88 12.57 17.36
C PHE A 217 0.82 13.53 17.90
N ASP A 218 0.76 14.76 17.35
CA ASP A 218 -0.26 15.74 17.73
C ASP A 218 -1.66 15.13 17.61
N LEU A 219 -2.35 15.05 18.75
CA LEU A 219 -3.63 14.36 18.87
C LEU A 219 -4.72 15.24 18.24
N PRO A 220 -5.38 14.81 17.15
CA PRO A 220 -6.45 15.61 16.55
C PRO A 220 -7.59 15.94 17.54
N LEU A 221 -7.76 15.07 18.54
CA LEU A 221 -8.65 15.27 19.68
C LEU A 221 -7.88 14.98 20.98
N VAL A 222 -7.41 16.04 21.63
CA VAL A 222 -6.54 15.98 22.83
C VAL A 222 -7.09 15.08 23.95
N HIS A 223 -8.41 15.07 24.16
CA HIS A 223 -9.06 14.28 25.23
C HIS A 223 -9.67 12.95 24.75
N HIS A 224 -9.41 12.54 23.51
CA HIS A 224 -9.98 11.33 22.92
C HIS A 224 -8.89 10.50 22.24
N ALA A 225 -7.91 10.05 23.03
CA ALA A 225 -6.75 9.33 22.52
C ALA A 225 -7.11 8.03 21.76
N GLY A 226 -8.26 7.39 22.01
CA GLY A 226 -8.73 6.27 21.18
C GLY A 226 -9.16 6.71 19.78
N VAL A 227 -9.99 7.75 19.68
CA VAL A 227 -10.45 8.29 18.40
C VAL A 227 -9.31 8.96 17.63
N SER A 228 -8.43 9.70 18.31
CA SER A 228 -7.23 10.31 17.73
C SER A 228 -6.34 9.28 17.05
N LEU A 229 -6.11 8.12 17.68
CA LEU A 229 -5.36 7.03 17.07
C LEU A 229 -5.99 6.56 15.76
N PHE A 230 -7.31 6.37 15.72
CA PHE A 230 -8.03 6.02 14.50
C PHE A 230 -7.90 7.11 13.43
N LEU A 231 -8.06 8.38 13.79
CA LEU A 231 -7.95 9.51 12.87
C LEU A 231 -6.54 9.66 12.31
N LEU A 232 -5.51 9.42 13.12
CA LEU A 232 -4.12 9.41 12.70
C LEU A 232 -3.84 8.27 11.71
N LEU A 233 -4.28 7.05 12.02
CA LEU A 233 -4.16 5.90 11.12
C LEU A 233 -4.90 6.14 9.78
N LEU A 234 -6.12 6.67 9.85
CA LEU A 234 -6.93 6.98 8.67
C LEU A 234 -6.30 8.09 7.84
N GLY A 235 -5.88 9.18 8.47
CA GLY A 235 -5.21 10.31 7.84
C GLY A 235 -3.93 9.87 7.15
N TYR A 236 -3.06 9.12 7.84
CA TYR A 236 -1.80 8.68 7.26
C TYR A 236 -1.97 7.62 6.16
N SER A 237 -3.08 6.88 6.15
CA SER A 237 -3.37 5.90 5.09
C SER A 237 -3.48 6.51 3.70
N THR A 238 -3.77 7.82 3.57
CA THR A 238 -3.80 8.50 2.26
C THR A 238 -2.41 8.49 1.60
N THR A 239 -1.34 8.53 2.39
CA THR A 239 0.05 8.45 1.91
C THR A 239 0.34 7.10 1.21
N ALA A 240 -0.33 6.03 1.64
CA ALA A 240 -0.16 4.70 1.05
C ALA A 240 -0.78 4.56 -0.36
N THR A 241 -1.63 5.50 -0.78
CA THR A 241 -2.42 5.37 -2.03
C THR A 241 -1.59 5.48 -3.30
N ILE A 242 -0.43 6.17 -3.26
CA ILE A 242 0.40 6.37 -4.45
C ILE A 242 1.18 5.10 -4.84
N VAL A 243 1.53 4.24 -3.87
CA VAL A 243 2.23 2.97 -4.09
C VAL A 243 1.52 2.06 -5.10
N PRO A 244 0.24 1.69 -4.93
CA PRO A 244 -0.45 0.84 -5.91
C PRO A 244 -0.58 1.51 -7.29
N ILE A 245 -0.67 2.84 -7.35
CA ILE A 245 -0.70 3.58 -8.62
C ILE A 245 0.65 3.45 -9.32
N ALA A 246 1.77 3.72 -8.63
CA ALA A 246 3.11 3.59 -9.18
C ALA A 246 3.40 2.15 -9.66
N LEU A 247 3.03 1.15 -8.85
CA LEU A 247 3.17 -0.27 -9.23
C LEU A 247 2.29 -0.65 -10.43
N LEU A 248 1.09 -0.08 -10.54
CA LEU A 248 0.21 -0.29 -11.70
C LEU A 248 0.80 0.31 -12.97
N LEU A 249 1.35 1.53 -12.89
CA LEU A 249 2.00 2.22 -14.01
C LEU A 249 3.23 1.44 -14.49
N LEU A 250 4.06 0.94 -13.57
CA LEU A 250 5.20 0.08 -13.90
C LEU A 250 4.76 -1.24 -14.54
N ALA A 251 3.74 -1.89 -13.97
CA ALA A 251 3.23 -3.15 -14.51
C ALA A 251 2.67 -2.98 -15.94
N ARG A 252 2.02 -1.86 -16.23
CA ARG A 252 1.49 -1.53 -17.57
C ARG A 252 2.58 -1.38 -18.63
N THR A 253 3.79 -1.05 -18.24
CA THR A 253 4.95 -0.91 -19.14
C THR A 253 5.91 -2.10 -19.06
N GLY A 254 5.50 -3.21 -18.45
CA GLY A 254 6.26 -4.46 -18.41
C GLY A 254 7.16 -4.67 -17.19
N GLN A 255 7.03 -3.85 -16.14
CA GLN A 255 7.77 -3.99 -14.88
C GLN A 255 6.81 -4.35 -13.74
N PRO A 256 6.34 -5.61 -13.64
CA PRO A 256 5.43 -6.02 -12.56
C PRO A 256 6.15 -5.92 -11.19
N PRO A 257 5.43 -5.87 -10.05
CA PRO A 257 6.06 -5.79 -8.73
C PRO A 257 7.17 -6.83 -8.48
N ALA A 258 7.02 -8.03 -9.06
CA ALA A 258 8.03 -9.08 -8.98
C ALA A 258 9.39 -8.69 -9.61
N SER A 259 9.42 -7.87 -10.65
CA SER A 259 10.68 -7.39 -11.27
C SER A 259 11.43 -6.40 -10.38
N LEU A 260 10.74 -5.76 -9.43
CA LEU A 260 11.34 -4.92 -8.39
C LEU A 260 11.76 -5.77 -7.16
N GLY A 261 11.60 -7.08 -7.23
CA GLY A 261 11.86 -8.01 -6.14
C GLY A 261 10.82 -7.97 -5.01
N LEU A 262 9.64 -7.37 -5.22
CA LEU A 262 8.50 -7.46 -4.32
C LEU A 262 7.85 -8.84 -4.43
N THR A 263 8.52 -9.85 -3.89
CA THR A 263 8.10 -11.25 -3.95
C THR A 263 8.22 -11.89 -2.57
N ARG A 264 7.39 -12.90 -2.29
CA ARG A 264 7.54 -13.73 -1.07
C ARG A 264 8.76 -14.65 -1.14
N ARG A 265 9.15 -15.06 -2.35
CA ARG A 265 10.25 -16.01 -2.57
C ARG A 265 11.58 -15.36 -2.17
N GLY A 266 12.27 -15.96 -1.22
CA GLY A 266 13.54 -15.43 -0.72
C GLY A 266 13.41 -14.18 0.16
N PHE A 267 12.23 -13.89 0.70
CA PHE A 267 12.01 -12.81 1.67
C PHE A 267 12.89 -13.00 2.91
N GLY A 268 13.00 -14.22 3.46
CA GLY A 268 13.88 -14.49 4.60
C GLY A 268 15.36 -14.15 4.35
N ARG A 269 15.87 -14.44 3.14
CA ARG A 269 17.23 -14.02 2.74
C ARG A 269 17.33 -12.50 2.60
N ASP A 270 16.29 -11.83 2.12
CA ASP A 270 16.27 -10.36 2.07
C ASP A 270 16.28 -9.74 3.46
N THR A 271 15.51 -10.30 4.40
CA THR A 271 15.51 -9.89 5.81
C THR A 271 16.89 -10.06 6.44
N ALA A 272 17.57 -11.18 6.20
CA ALA A 272 18.93 -11.39 6.71
C ALA A 272 19.93 -10.35 6.15
N ASN A 273 19.87 -10.07 4.84
CA ASN A 273 20.71 -9.03 4.23
C ASN A 273 20.34 -7.62 4.72
N ALA A 274 19.06 -7.38 5.00
CA ALA A 274 18.58 -6.13 5.57
C ALA A 274 19.26 -5.86 6.93
N LEU A 275 19.40 -6.86 7.80
CA LEU A 275 20.11 -6.69 9.06
C LEU A 275 21.58 -6.24 8.87
N GLY A 276 22.28 -6.80 7.88
CA GLY A 276 23.64 -6.36 7.55
C GLY A 276 23.71 -4.93 7.03
N ILE A 277 22.75 -4.52 6.19
CA ILE A 277 22.63 -3.13 5.71
C ILE A 277 22.30 -2.19 6.87
N TYR A 278 21.37 -2.58 7.75
CA TYR A 278 20.99 -1.83 8.95
C TYR A 278 22.19 -1.57 9.86
N ALA A 279 23.00 -2.61 10.15
CA ALA A 279 24.23 -2.45 10.92
C ALA A 279 25.22 -1.48 10.24
N ALA A 280 25.36 -1.56 8.92
CA ALA A 280 26.22 -0.64 8.17
C ALA A 280 25.73 0.83 8.21
N ILE A 281 24.40 1.05 8.21
CA ILE A 281 23.81 2.38 8.36
C ILE A 281 24.16 2.96 9.73
N TRP A 282 23.96 2.20 10.80
CA TRP A 282 24.29 2.65 12.15
C TRP A 282 25.79 2.89 12.34
N ALA A 283 26.65 2.04 11.78
CA ALA A 283 28.10 2.27 11.79
C ALA A 283 28.49 3.57 11.05
N ALA A 284 27.87 3.83 9.89
CA ALA A 284 28.10 5.07 9.14
C ALA A 284 27.57 6.31 9.88
N ASN A 285 26.39 6.21 10.49
CA ASN A 285 25.83 7.28 11.32
C ASN A 285 26.72 7.56 12.54
N LEU A 286 27.24 6.53 13.20
CA LEU A 286 28.20 6.70 14.29
C LEU A 286 29.45 7.44 13.83
N ALA A 287 30.03 7.06 12.68
CA ALA A 287 31.18 7.77 12.13
C ALA A 287 30.89 9.25 11.83
N LEU A 288 29.69 9.56 11.31
CA LEU A 288 29.24 10.94 11.08
C LEU A 288 29.07 11.72 12.38
N VAL A 289 28.49 11.11 13.42
CA VAL A 289 28.38 11.73 14.75
C VAL A 289 29.74 11.96 15.39
N LEU A 290 30.69 11.03 15.23
CA LEU A 290 32.05 11.21 15.73
C LEU A 290 32.79 12.35 15.02
N ALA A 291 32.58 12.51 13.70
CA ALA A 291 33.23 13.55 12.90
C ALA A 291 32.56 14.93 13.04
N PHE A 292 31.23 14.96 13.11
CA PHE A 292 30.41 16.18 13.00
C PHE A 292 29.49 16.40 14.20
N GLY A 293 29.71 15.71 15.31
CA GLY A 293 28.85 15.77 16.50
C GLY A 293 28.66 17.17 17.05
N TRP A 294 29.68 18.03 16.96
CA TRP A 294 29.60 19.44 17.36
C TRP A 294 28.54 20.23 16.58
N LEU A 295 28.33 19.88 15.31
CA LEU A 295 27.37 20.50 14.42
C LEU A 295 25.99 19.85 14.59
N ILE A 296 25.95 18.52 14.65
CA ILE A 296 24.72 17.72 14.82
C ILE A 296 24.06 18.04 16.17
N ASN A 297 24.82 18.16 17.25
CA ASN A 297 24.29 18.42 18.60
C ASN A 297 23.95 19.90 18.84
N ASN A 298 24.16 20.78 17.86
CA ASN A 298 23.80 22.19 17.99
C ASN A 298 22.30 22.39 17.76
N LYS A 299 21.55 22.68 18.83
CA LYS A 299 20.09 22.88 18.79
C LYS A 299 19.62 24.06 17.93
N HIS A 300 20.49 25.00 17.58
CA HIS A 300 20.16 26.08 16.65
C HIS A 300 20.28 25.66 15.18
N LEU A 301 20.99 24.56 14.90
CA LEU A 301 21.28 24.10 13.54
C LEU A 301 20.61 22.77 13.22
N THR A 302 20.16 22.05 14.24
CA THR A 302 19.59 20.72 14.11
C THR A 302 18.25 20.63 14.83
N ASN A 303 17.29 20.01 14.16
CA ASN A 303 15.98 19.71 14.71
C ASN A 303 15.84 18.19 14.85
N THR A 304 15.97 17.70 16.08
CA THR A 304 15.97 16.26 16.41
C THR A 304 15.01 15.89 17.53
N ALA A 305 14.28 16.86 18.08
CA ALA A 305 13.33 16.60 19.14
C ALA A 305 12.04 16.03 18.55
N THR A 306 11.71 14.80 18.92
CA THR A 306 10.39 14.21 18.76
C THR A 306 9.83 14.04 20.16
N ASN A 307 8.92 14.94 20.55
CA ASN A 307 8.16 14.79 21.78
C ASN A 307 6.79 14.26 21.38
N THR A 308 6.48 13.05 21.80
CA THR A 308 5.29 12.35 21.36
C THR A 308 4.44 12.07 22.59
N HIS A 309 3.79 13.06 23.18
CA HIS A 309 3.11 12.95 24.48
C HIS A 309 1.86 12.06 24.42
N VAL A 310 2.04 10.76 24.12
CA VAL A 310 0.96 9.82 23.82
C VAL A 310 1.10 8.54 24.65
N PRO A 311 -0.01 7.84 24.95
CA PRO A 311 0.04 6.57 25.67
C PRO A 311 0.83 5.49 24.91
N ALA A 312 1.48 4.58 25.64
CA ALA A 312 2.32 3.51 25.06
C ALA A 312 1.65 2.64 23.99
N TYR A 313 0.31 2.52 23.97
CA TYR A 313 -0.39 1.77 22.91
C TYR A 313 -0.31 2.45 21.52
N TYR A 314 0.17 3.71 21.43
CA TYR A 314 0.48 4.41 20.19
C TYR A 314 1.67 3.82 19.42
N ILE A 315 2.40 2.86 20.00
CA ILE A 315 3.37 2.03 19.26
C ILE A 315 2.73 1.40 18.01
N VAL A 316 1.42 1.11 18.04
CA VAL A 316 0.69 0.62 16.86
C VAL A 316 0.69 1.65 15.72
N TYR A 317 0.51 2.94 16.04
CA TYR A 317 0.63 4.00 15.05
C TYR A 317 2.07 4.19 14.60
N ALA A 318 3.05 4.15 15.52
CA ALA A 318 4.47 4.19 15.16
C ALA A 318 4.84 3.09 14.15
N ILE A 319 4.47 1.83 14.42
CA ILE A 319 4.71 0.70 13.49
C ILE A 319 4.00 0.90 12.16
N PHE A 320 2.76 1.39 12.17
CA PHE A 320 2.00 1.66 10.94
C PHE A 320 2.64 2.76 10.09
N LEU A 321 3.05 3.85 10.74
CA LEU A 321 3.78 4.97 10.17
C LEU A 321 5.07 4.46 9.52
N SER A 322 5.92 3.76 10.28
CA SER A 322 7.18 3.17 9.78
C SER A 322 6.96 2.25 8.58
N ALA A 323 5.96 1.37 8.63
CA ALA A 323 5.70 0.44 7.53
C ALA A 323 5.21 1.18 6.27
N THR A 324 4.33 2.17 6.46
CA THR A 324 3.77 2.94 5.35
C THR A 324 4.84 3.83 4.72
N THR A 325 5.65 4.53 5.52
CA THR A 325 6.80 5.33 5.05
C THR A 325 7.80 4.45 4.31
N ALA A 326 8.26 3.36 4.92
CA ALA A 326 9.24 2.47 4.30
C ALA A 326 8.75 1.89 2.98
N ILE A 327 7.49 1.46 2.89
CA ILE A 327 6.93 0.96 1.62
C ILE A 327 6.84 2.11 0.62
N ASN A 328 6.34 3.28 1.02
CA ASN A 328 6.12 4.40 0.11
C ASN A 328 7.45 4.91 -0.46
N GLU A 329 8.40 5.26 0.40
CA GLU A 329 9.68 5.80 -0.02
C GLU A 329 10.47 4.80 -0.87
N GLU A 330 10.56 3.53 -0.45
CA GLU A 330 11.35 2.56 -1.20
C GLU A 330 10.70 2.18 -2.52
N VAL A 331 9.37 2.06 -2.58
CA VAL A 331 8.68 1.80 -3.85
C VAL A 331 8.76 3.01 -4.78
N LEU A 332 8.63 4.24 -4.28
CA LEU A 332 8.60 5.43 -5.13
C LEU A 332 9.99 5.92 -5.51
N VAL A 333 10.88 6.13 -4.53
CA VAL A 333 12.20 6.76 -4.73
C VAL A 333 13.24 5.78 -5.28
N ASN A 334 13.16 4.50 -4.89
CA ASN A 334 14.07 3.47 -5.37
C ASN A 334 13.43 2.63 -6.48
N GLY A 335 12.23 2.09 -6.28
CA GLY A 335 11.57 1.23 -7.25
C GLY A 335 11.18 1.96 -8.53
N TYR A 336 10.22 2.87 -8.41
CA TYR A 336 9.60 3.58 -9.51
C TYR A 336 10.56 4.58 -10.14
N PHE A 337 11.11 5.51 -9.35
CA PHE A 337 11.90 6.63 -9.88
C PHE A 337 13.15 6.17 -10.61
N LEU A 338 13.95 5.26 -10.02
CA LEU A 338 15.14 4.74 -10.71
C LEU A 338 14.78 3.94 -11.96
N THR A 339 13.70 3.15 -11.93
CA THR A 339 13.23 2.41 -13.11
C THR A 339 12.82 3.36 -14.23
N ARG A 340 12.06 4.43 -13.90
CA ARG A 340 11.64 5.44 -14.88
C ARG A 340 12.81 6.28 -15.40
N LEU A 341 13.78 6.62 -14.57
CA LEU A 341 15.01 7.29 -15.01
C LEU A 341 15.82 6.40 -15.97
N SER A 342 15.91 5.09 -15.70
CA SER A 342 16.52 4.12 -16.64
C SER A 342 15.81 4.12 -17.98
N GLN A 343 14.47 4.11 -17.99
CA GLN A 343 13.65 4.22 -19.21
C GLN A 343 13.83 5.54 -19.97
N ARG A 344 14.21 6.62 -19.26
CA ARG A 344 14.61 7.91 -19.84
C ARG A 344 16.07 7.94 -20.31
N GLY A 345 16.79 6.82 -20.23
CA GLY A 345 18.19 6.70 -20.65
C GLY A 345 19.21 7.25 -19.65
N TRP A 346 18.82 7.48 -18.38
CA TRP A 346 19.77 7.95 -17.37
C TRP A 346 20.76 6.85 -16.99
N SER A 347 22.03 7.21 -16.87
CA SER A 347 23.02 6.27 -16.35
C SER A 347 22.73 5.93 -14.87
N PRO A 348 23.03 4.70 -14.41
CA PRO A 348 22.77 4.30 -13.02
C PRO A 348 23.38 5.25 -11.99
N ARG A 349 24.55 5.85 -12.29
CA ARG A 349 25.22 6.80 -11.39
C ARG A 349 24.49 8.14 -11.30
N ARG A 350 23.98 8.68 -12.41
CA ARG A 350 23.19 9.93 -12.39
C ARG A 350 21.85 9.71 -11.68
N ALA A 351 21.18 8.60 -11.98
CA ALA A 351 19.93 8.24 -11.33
C ALA A 351 20.11 8.02 -9.82
N PHE A 352 21.22 7.40 -9.41
CA PHE A 352 21.59 7.23 -8.00
C PHE A 352 21.67 8.56 -7.26
N TRP A 353 22.46 9.51 -7.77
CA TRP A 353 22.64 10.81 -7.10
C TRP A 353 21.36 11.64 -7.07
N LEU A 354 20.56 11.60 -8.15
CA LEU A 354 19.27 12.29 -8.17
C LEU A 354 18.29 11.66 -7.16
N SER A 355 18.21 10.33 -7.10
CA SER A 355 17.37 9.62 -6.13
C SER A 355 17.80 9.92 -4.69
N LEU A 356 19.11 9.91 -4.42
CA LEU A 356 19.63 10.27 -3.09
C LEU A 356 19.34 11.74 -2.74
N ALA A 357 19.49 12.66 -3.69
CA ALA A 357 19.17 14.07 -3.47
C ALA A 357 17.68 14.28 -3.18
N VAL A 358 16.79 13.64 -3.95
CA VAL A 358 15.33 13.67 -3.71
C VAL A 358 15.00 13.09 -2.34
N ARG A 359 15.63 11.96 -1.95
CA ARG A 359 15.46 11.38 -0.62
C ARG A 359 15.85 12.34 0.49
N THR A 360 17.06 12.86 0.42
CA THR A 360 17.58 13.77 1.44
C THR A 360 16.79 15.09 1.48
N SER A 361 16.21 15.54 0.36
CA SER A 361 15.52 16.84 0.31
C SER A 361 14.24 16.88 1.13
N TYR A 362 13.46 15.79 1.22
CA TYR A 362 12.26 15.80 2.06
C TYR A 362 12.57 15.68 3.57
N HIS A 363 13.84 15.48 3.93
CA HIS A 363 14.34 15.55 5.30
C HIS A 363 15.08 16.87 5.62
N ALA A 364 15.00 17.87 4.74
CA ALA A 364 15.66 19.16 4.96
C ALA A 364 15.22 19.86 6.26
N TYR A 365 14.05 19.51 6.80
CA TYR A 365 13.53 20.03 8.06
C TYR A 365 14.35 19.61 9.30
N TYR A 366 15.24 18.62 9.19
CA TYR A 366 16.19 18.26 10.26
C TYR A 366 17.32 19.28 10.45
N GLY A 367 17.40 20.32 9.62
CA GLY A 367 18.56 21.21 9.58
C GLY A 367 19.81 20.41 9.23
N VAL A 368 20.94 20.66 9.88
CA VAL A 368 22.18 19.93 9.59
C VAL A 368 22.11 18.44 9.98
N GLY A 369 21.15 18.07 10.85
CA GLY A 369 20.81 16.68 11.14
C GLY A 369 20.45 15.85 9.90
N LEU A 370 20.09 16.48 8.77
CA LEU A 370 19.81 15.78 7.51
C LEU A 370 20.98 14.90 7.04
N ILE A 371 22.23 15.21 7.43
CA ILE A 371 23.41 14.41 7.09
C ILE A 371 23.27 12.96 7.57
N LEU A 372 22.57 12.73 8.69
CA LEU A 372 22.32 11.38 9.23
C LEU A 372 21.31 10.56 8.41
N THR A 373 20.59 11.18 7.46
CA THR A 373 19.69 10.48 6.53
C THR A 373 20.43 9.92 5.31
N VAL A 374 21.62 10.45 5.01
CA VAL A 374 22.38 10.11 3.82
C VAL A 374 22.82 8.64 3.82
N PRO A 375 23.32 8.03 4.93
CA PRO A 375 23.73 6.63 4.90
C PRO A 375 22.60 5.64 4.60
N LEU A 376 21.42 5.83 5.20
CA LEU A 376 20.22 5.03 4.90
C LEU A 376 19.92 5.12 3.40
N GLY A 377 19.74 6.36 2.90
CA GLY A 377 19.43 6.61 1.50
C GLY A 377 20.47 6.04 0.54
N TYR A 378 21.75 6.20 0.84
CA TYR A 378 22.84 5.66 0.03
C TYR A 378 22.75 4.13 -0.05
N LEU A 379 22.69 3.46 1.09
CA LEU A 379 22.82 2.01 1.18
C LEU A 379 21.59 1.28 0.62
N VAL A 380 20.38 1.78 0.88
CA VAL A 380 19.14 1.18 0.34
C VAL A 380 19.05 1.37 -1.18
N THR A 381 19.42 2.55 -1.69
CA THR A 381 19.46 2.83 -3.13
C THR A 381 20.49 1.95 -3.84
N ARG A 382 21.71 1.82 -3.28
CA ARG A 382 22.74 0.95 -3.83
C ARG A 382 22.37 -0.52 -3.78
N SER A 383 21.76 -0.96 -2.68
CA SER A 383 21.24 -2.32 -2.55
C SER A 383 20.21 -2.61 -3.65
N PHE A 384 19.27 -1.70 -3.89
CA PHE A 384 18.29 -1.85 -4.96
C PHE A 384 18.93 -1.84 -6.35
N GLN A 385 19.85 -0.92 -6.65
CA GLN A 385 20.53 -0.91 -7.95
C GLN A 385 21.32 -2.20 -8.22
N LYS A 386 21.98 -2.75 -7.19
CA LYS A 386 22.81 -3.96 -7.30
C LYS A 386 21.99 -5.24 -7.32
N HIS A 387 20.87 -5.30 -6.61
CA HIS A 387 20.14 -6.55 -6.40
C HIS A 387 18.73 -6.55 -7.00
N GLN A 388 18.19 -5.39 -7.38
CA GLN A 388 16.81 -5.23 -7.84
C GLN A 388 15.80 -5.89 -6.89
N ARG A 389 16.05 -5.80 -5.57
CA ARG A 389 15.17 -6.33 -4.53
C ARG A 389 14.77 -5.23 -3.54
N LEU A 390 13.56 -4.70 -3.69
CA LEU A 390 12.99 -3.70 -2.79
C LEU A 390 12.76 -4.23 -1.37
N ASN A 391 12.45 -5.53 -1.22
CA ASN A 391 12.21 -6.12 0.10
C ASN A 391 13.33 -5.82 1.10
N ARG A 392 14.60 -5.83 0.65
CA ARG A 392 15.75 -5.51 1.52
C ARG A 392 15.67 -4.08 2.03
N ALA A 393 15.48 -3.14 1.11
CA ALA A 393 15.39 -1.73 1.40
C ALA A 393 14.19 -1.42 2.31
N ILE A 394 13.02 -1.97 1.99
CA ILE A 394 11.78 -1.80 2.78
C ILE A 394 11.99 -2.32 4.20
N VAL A 395 12.58 -3.50 4.38
CA VAL A 395 12.79 -4.06 5.73
C VAL A 395 13.79 -3.22 6.52
N VAL A 396 14.91 -2.81 5.92
CA VAL A 396 15.90 -1.94 6.59
C VAL A 396 15.26 -0.65 7.07
N HIS A 397 14.54 0.01 6.16
CA HIS A 397 13.90 1.29 6.41
C HIS A 397 12.82 1.15 7.48
N PHE A 398 11.95 0.14 7.35
CA PHE A 398 10.92 -0.15 8.34
C PHE A 398 11.52 -0.37 9.73
N VAL A 399 12.57 -1.19 9.84
CA VAL A 399 13.22 -1.47 11.13
C VAL A 399 13.84 -0.20 11.72
N ASN A 400 14.49 0.63 10.90
CA ASN A 400 15.05 1.90 11.33
C ASN A 400 13.98 2.81 11.96
N ASP A 401 12.89 3.05 11.23
CA ASP A 401 11.84 3.97 11.67
C ASP A 401 11.05 3.38 12.83
N ALA A 402 10.77 2.08 12.80
CA ALA A 402 10.00 1.41 13.86
C ALA A 402 10.75 1.45 15.18
N VAL A 403 12.08 1.27 15.17
CA VAL A 403 12.89 1.40 16.38
C VAL A 403 12.86 2.84 16.90
N LEU A 404 13.13 3.83 16.03
CA LEU A 404 13.19 5.23 16.44
C LEU A 404 11.84 5.73 16.99
N LEU A 405 10.75 5.49 16.27
CA LEU A 405 9.41 5.94 16.67
C LEU A 405 8.87 5.16 17.88
N THR A 406 9.21 3.88 18.02
CA THR A 406 8.83 3.12 19.23
C THR A 406 9.57 3.65 20.45
N ILE A 407 10.86 3.98 20.32
CA ILE A 407 11.60 4.63 21.41
C ILE A 407 10.95 5.97 21.75
N ALA A 408 10.65 6.81 20.76
CA ALA A 408 9.99 8.10 20.98
C ALA A 408 8.70 7.95 21.82
N VAL A 409 7.80 7.03 21.43
CA VAL A 409 6.54 6.73 22.16
C VAL A 409 6.77 6.18 23.56
N LEU A 410 7.86 5.44 23.80
CA LEU A 410 8.16 4.85 25.10
C LEU A 410 8.90 5.79 26.05
N THR A 411 9.58 6.81 25.51
CA THR A 411 10.37 7.79 26.28
C THR A 411 9.68 9.13 26.45
N SER A 412 8.49 9.30 25.86
CA SER A 412 7.66 10.50 25.95
C SER A 412 7.03 10.75 27.31
#